data_AF-A0AAV2SM83-F1
#
_entry.id   AF-A0AAV2SM83-F1
#
_cell.length_a   1.000
_cell.length_b   1.000
_cell.length_c   1.000
_cell.angle_alpha   90.00
_cell.angle_beta   90.00
_cell.angle_gamma   90.00
#
_symmetry.space_group_name_H-M   'P 1'
#
loop_
_entity.id
_entity.type
_entity.pdbx_description
1 polymer ?
#
loop_
_entity_poly.entity_id
_entity_poly.type
_entity_poly.pdbx_seq_one_letter_code
_entity_poly.pdbx_strand_id
1 'polypeptide(L)'
;STDNAAINNDLLLKYMKPLVDVKQPKKLSLEEFILNSNKFPAPFPVANAKLATLLEAGYSSSTLEEYINSAYPIIHERLLPLLVSFLQTKAKHGKRKEKELYKEAGILDLVDRLLKKRPITFHGRPDFYMLQDGTEGCGGFDNIGHTCESSIICLSDYMSYDEIKLAALVGVSSKSHFINNGDRHNDGNPGVPGEFQPSGVIVGLVGARFQKAGYMEWQDCIVSQEQNKADLGYGAVTPEKYLMVRKWGQLWGLTYLPTWEEVKDTPSTEYTEVYSQILLNNNVYKARIQMSAEILLAEACTRAKKASLKAYVHVVGLGLGVWRANIIQDELFVEAFWNAIAVQKNISNLSH
;
A
#
# COMPACT_ATOMS: atom_id res chain seq x y z
N SER A 1 2.80 36.14 1.51
CA SER A 1 1.48 35.71 1.00
C SER A 1 1.56 34.21 0.70
N THR A 2 1.42 33.35 1.69
CA THR A 2 0.15 32.72 2.12
C THR A 2 -0.67 32.15 0.96
N ASP A 3 -0.12 31.12 0.30
CA ASP A 3 -0.92 30.06 -0.29
C ASP A 3 -0.31 28.72 0.13
N ASN A 4 -0.54 28.37 1.40
CA ASN A 4 -0.41 26.99 1.84
C ASN A 4 -1.48 26.20 1.11
N ALA A 5 -1.11 25.58 -0.01
CA ALA A 5 -1.93 24.57 -0.67
C ALA A 5 -1.98 23.29 0.20
N ALA A 6 -2.41 23.41 1.45
CA ALA A 6 -3.21 22.37 2.07
C ALA A 6 -4.47 22.23 1.22
N ILE A 7 -5.04 21.03 1.14
CA ILE A 7 -6.35 20.90 0.48
C ILE A 7 -7.31 21.80 1.22
N ASN A 8 -8.07 22.62 0.49
CA ASN A 8 -9.15 23.39 1.08
C ASN A 8 -10.04 22.42 1.88
N ASN A 9 -10.20 22.64 3.19
CA ASN A 9 -10.97 21.74 4.04
C ASN A 9 -12.39 21.49 3.48
N ASP A 10 -12.99 22.49 2.83
CA ASP A 10 -14.30 22.36 2.18
C ASP A 10 -14.30 21.30 1.06
N LEU A 11 -13.20 21.23 0.34
CA LEU A 11 -13.02 20.27 -0.75
C LEU A 11 -12.80 18.86 -0.20
N LEU A 12 -11.97 18.69 0.83
CA LEU A 12 -11.82 17.39 1.49
C LEU A 12 -13.18 16.91 2.02
N LEU A 13 -13.92 17.80 2.70
CA LEU A 13 -15.27 17.52 3.20
C LEU A 13 -16.24 17.14 2.07
N LYS A 14 -16.17 17.78 0.89
CA LYS A 14 -16.98 17.41 -0.27
C LYS A 14 -16.76 15.95 -0.69
N TYR A 15 -15.51 15.48 -0.73
CA TYR A 15 -15.18 14.09 -1.08
C TYR A 15 -15.46 13.10 0.05
N MET A 16 -15.40 13.54 1.32
CA MET A 16 -15.67 12.70 2.49
C MET A 16 -17.15 12.55 2.80
N LYS A 17 -18.00 13.54 2.47
CA LYS A 17 -19.42 13.52 2.80
C LYS A 17 -20.15 12.25 2.31
N PRO A 18 -19.93 11.76 1.08
CA PRO A 18 -20.55 10.51 0.63
C PRO A 18 -20.09 9.27 1.42
N LEU A 19 -18.92 9.32 2.09
CA LEU A 19 -18.37 8.18 2.83
C LEU A 19 -19.16 7.85 4.10
N VAL A 20 -19.90 8.82 4.65
CA VAL A 20 -20.69 8.65 5.87
C VAL A 20 -21.90 7.74 5.64
N ASP A 21 -22.45 7.77 4.42
CA ASP A 21 -23.66 7.04 4.05
C ASP A 21 -23.37 5.67 3.40
N VAL A 22 -22.09 5.24 3.39
CA VAL A 22 -21.68 3.97 2.79
C VAL A 22 -22.26 2.82 3.59
N LYS A 23 -23.12 2.03 2.95
CA LYS A 23 -23.67 0.83 3.53
C LYS A 23 -22.62 -0.28 3.54
N GLN A 24 -22.60 -1.08 4.60
CA GLN A 24 -21.80 -2.30 4.61
C GLN A 24 -22.26 -3.24 3.49
N PRO A 25 -21.32 -3.92 2.81
CA PRO A 25 -21.68 -4.90 1.81
C PRO A 25 -22.46 -6.06 2.43
N LYS A 26 -23.28 -6.72 1.61
CA LYS A 26 -23.98 -7.93 2.02
C LYS A 26 -22.94 -9.00 2.42
N LYS A 27 -23.21 -9.69 3.53
CA LYS A 27 -22.39 -10.83 3.93
C LYS A 27 -22.44 -11.94 2.88
N LEU A 28 -21.29 -12.56 2.64
CA LEU A 28 -21.14 -13.67 1.70
C LEU A 28 -21.21 -14.99 2.47
N SER A 29 -21.90 -15.99 1.93
CA SER A 29 -21.91 -17.33 2.53
C SER A 29 -20.61 -18.09 2.20
N LEU A 30 -20.29 -19.10 3.00
CA LEU A 30 -19.16 -20.00 2.70
C LEU A 30 -19.28 -20.66 1.32
N GLU A 31 -20.49 -21.11 0.95
CA GLU A 31 -20.77 -21.77 -0.33
C GLU A 31 -20.52 -20.82 -1.52
N GLU A 32 -21.03 -19.59 -1.43
CA GLU A 32 -20.84 -18.57 -2.45
C GLU A 32 -19.35 -18.20 -2.59
N PHE A 33 -18.63 -18.10 -1.47
CA PHE A 33 -17.19 -17.83 -1.50
C PHE A 33 -16.40 -18.98 -2.16
N ILE A 34 -16.68 -20.24 -1.82
CA ILE A 34 -16.01 -21.40 -2.41
C ILE A 34 -16.27 -21.45 -3.92
N LEU A 35 -17.50 -21.17 -4.36
CA LEU A 35 -17.83 -21.08 -5.78
C LEU A 35 -17.01 -19.99 -6.49
N ASN A 36 -16.88 -18.82 -5.88
CA ASN A 36 -16.08 -17.72 -6.41
C ASN A 36 -14.58 -18.05 -6.43
N SER A 37 -14.07 -18.67 -5.36
CA SER A 37 -12.67 -19.12 -5.27
C SER A 37 -12.33 -20.16 -6.34
N ASN A 38 -13.27 -21.06 -6.68
CA ASN A 38 -13.07 -22.06 -7.73
C ASN A 38 -13.15 -21.47 -9.15
N LYS A 39 -13.74 -20.27 -9.30
CA LYS A 39 -13.76 -19.50 -10.55
C LYS A 39 -12.63 -18.47 -10.62
N PHE A 40 -11.74 -18.42 -9.62
CA PHE A 40 -10.62 -17.50 -9.65
C PHE A 40 -9.74 -17.83 -10.86
N PRO A 41 -9.37 -16.84 -11.69
CA PRO A 41 -8.91 -17.11 -13.04
C PRO A 41 -7.45 -17.58 -13.11
N ALA A 42 -6.69 -17.44 -12.02
CA ALA A 42 -5.35 -18.01 -11.88
C ALA A 42 -5.34 -19.22 -10.93
N PRO A 43 -4.49 -20.23 -11.18
CA PRO A 43 -4.35 -21.35 -10.25
C PRO A 43 -3.76 -20.87 -8.92
N PHE A 44 -4.30 -21.41 -7.82
CA PHE A 44 -3.66 -21.26 -6.51
C PHE A 44 -2.41 -22.14 -6.46
N PRO A 45 -1.25 -21.64 -5.98
CA PRO A 45 -0.04 -22.44 -5.91
C PRO A 45 -0.15 -23.61 -4.91
N VAL A 46 -0.99 -23.46 -3.87
CA VAL A 46 -1.27 -24.48 -2.87
C VAL A 46 -2.76 -24.49 -2.52
N ALA A 47 -3.31 -25.68 -2.27
CA ALA A 47 -4.71 -25.86 -1.89
C ALA A 47 -4.93 -25.93 -0.36
N ASN A 48 -3.89 -26.22 0.42
CA ASN A 48 -4.00 -26.55 1.85
C ASN A 48 -4.70 -25.47 2.69
N ALA A 49 -4.56 -24.19 2.32
CA ALA A 49 -5.18 -23.07 3.02
C ALA A 49 -6.54 -22.63 2.41
N LYS A 50 -7.03 -23.29 1.34
CA LYS A 50 -8.33 -22.97 0.75
C LYS A 50 -9.45 -23.34 1.72
N LEU A 51 -10.47 -22.49 1.82
CA LEU A 51 -11.62 -22.74 2.69
C LEU A 51 -12.37 -24.04 2.34
N ALA A 52 -12.37 -24.46 1.07
CA ALA A 52 -12.92 -25.76 0.66
C ALA A 52 -12.15 -26.93 1.30
N THR A 53 -10.82 -26.88 1.26
CA THR A 53 -9.95 -27.89 1.87
C THR A 53 -10.08 -27.89 3.40
N LEU A 54 -10.20 -26.71 4.01
CA LEU A 54 -10.48 -26.61 5.45
C LEU A 54 -11.87 -27.17 5.80
N LEU A 55 -12.89 -26.91 4.98
CA LEU A 55 -14.22 -27.48 5.22
C LEU A 55 -14.20 -29.01 5.18
N GLU A 56 -13.51 -29.59 4.19
CA GLU A 56 -13.32 -31.06 4.07
C GLU A 56 -12.54 -31.64 5.26
N ALA A 57 -11.59 -30.89 5.81
CA ALA A 57 -10.84 -31.26 7.00
C ALA A 57 -11.64 -31.13 8.32
N GLY A 58 -12.93 -30.77 8.27
CA GLY A 58 -13.83 -30.76 9.42
C GLY A 58 -13.88 -29.43 10.19
N TYR A 59 -13.35 -28.35 9.63
CA TYR A 59 -13.44 -27.02 10.25
C TYR A 59 -14.86 -26.45 10.17
N SER A 60 -15.29 -25.76 11.23
CA SER A 60 -16.64 -25.23 11.35
C SER A 60 -16.99 -24.23 10.24
N SER A 61 -18.06 -24.49 9.50
CA SER A 61 -18.57 -23.59 8.46
C SER A 61 -18.86 -22.18 8.98
N SER A 62 -19.35 -22.05 10.22
CA SER A 62 -19.64 -20.74 10.82
C SER A 62 -18.37 -19.92 11.06
N THR A 63 -17.28 -20.57 11.45
CA THR A 63 -15.97 -19.93 11.64
C THR A 63 -15.36 -19.53 10.30
N LEU A 64 -15.45 -20.39 9.28
CA LEU A 64 -14.94 -20.06 7.94
C LEU A 64 -15.73 -18.90 7.31
N GLU A 65 -17.05 -18.85 7.50
CA GLU A 65 -17.89 -17.73 7.07
C GLU A 65 -17.58 -16.44 7.83
N GLU A 66 -17.25 -16.52 9.12
CA GLU A 66 -16.76 -15.38 9.89
C GLU A 66 -15.47 -14.81 9.29
N TYR A 67 -14.54 -15.68 8.87
CA TYR A 67 -13.28 -15.25 8.25
C TYR A 67 -13.52 -14.49 6.95
N ILE A 68 -14.37 -15.03 6.06
CA ILE A 68 -14.78 -14.38 4.80
C ILE A 68 -15.30 -12.97 5.06
N ASN A 69 -16.24 -12.84 6.00
CA ASN A 69 -16.92 -11.56 6.28
C ASN A 69 -16.13 -10.62 7.20
N SER A 70 -14.93 -11.03 7.63
CA SER A 70 -14.02 -10.18 8.39
C SER A 70 -12.99 -9.45 7.52
N ALA A 71 -12.97 -9.73 6.21
CA ALA A 71 -12.05 -9.14 5.27
C ALA A 71 -12.47 -7.73 4.87
N TYR A 72 -11.57 -6.74 5.00
CA TYR A 72 -11.81 -5.38 4.51
C TYR A 72 -10.51 -4.64 4.19
N PRO A 73 -10.55 -3.68 3.23
CA PRO A 73 -9.43 -2.78 3.01
C PRO A 73 -9.32 -1.74 4.13
N ILE A 74 -8.10 -1.30 4.40
CA ILE A 74 -7.79 -0.28 5.41
C ILE A 74 -6.81 0.72 4.81
N ILE A 75 -7.05 2.00 5.04
CA ILE A 75 -6.14 3.08 4.68
C ILE A 75 -5.87 3.96 5.89
N HIS A 76 -4.71 4.60 5.90
CA HIS A 76 -4.40 5.62 6.90
C HIS A 76 -5.18 6.90 6.60
N GLU A 77 -5.73 7.59 7.61
CA GLU A 77 -6.54 8.81 7.41
C GLU A 77 -5.76 9.94 6.71
N ARG A 78 -4.45 10.04 6.97
CA ARG A 78 -3.53 10.99 6.32
C ARG A 78 -3.45 10.78 4.80
N LEU A 79 -3.87 9.63 4.29
CA LEU A 79 -3.92 9.35 2.85
C LEU A 79 -5.10 10.07 2.18
N LEU A 80 -6.19 10.38 2.89
CA LEU A 80 -7.41 10.95 2.32
C LEU A 80 -7.15 12.26 1.55
N PRO A 81 -6.39 13.25 2.09
CA PRO A 81 -6.00 14.41 1.31
C PRO A 81 -5.25 14.05 0.02
N LEU A 82 -4.29 13.12 0.08
CA LEU A 82 -3.54 12.76 -1.11
C LEU A 82 -4.44 12.13 -2.19
N LEU A 83 -5.41 11.28 -1.81
CA LEU A 83 -6.39 10.70 -2.74
C LEU A 83 -7.24 11.78 -3.42
N VAL A 84 -7.72 12.76 -2.66
CA VAL A 84 -8.48 13.89 -3.21
C VAL A 84 -7.62 14.71 -4.18
N SER A 85 -6.37 15.01 -3.80
CA SER A 85 -5.44 15.74 -4.67
C SER A 85 -5.15 14.97 -5.95
N PHE A 86 -5.00 13.64 -5.85
CA PHE A 86 -4.79 12.77 -7.01
C PHE A 86 -5.98 12.84 -7.96
N LEU A 87 -7.21 12.62 -7.46
CA LEU A 87 -8.43 12.67 -8.26
C LEU A 87 -8.58 14.01 -8.99
N GLN A 88 -8.38 15.13 -8.28
CA GLN A 88 -8.45 16.45 -8.88
C GLN A 88 -7.36 16.68 -9.93
N THR A 89 -6.13 16.29 -9.63
CA THR A 89 -5.01 16.49 -10.56
C THR A 89 -5.23 15.67 -11.81
N LYS A 90 -5.68 14.42 -11.69
CA LYS A 90 -5.97 13.57 -12.84
C LYS A 90 -7.17 14.06 -13.65
N ALA A 91 -8.24 14.52 -13.00
CA ALA A 91 -9.41 15.09 -13.70
C ALA A 91 -9.07 16.40 -14.44
N LYS A 92 -8.22 17.27 -13.87
CA LYS A 92 -7.90 18.59 -14.44
C LYS A 92 -6.71 18.56 -15.40
N HIS A 93 -5.64 17.86 -15.03
CA HIS A 93 -4.34 17.88 -15.71
C HIS A 93 -3.91 16.53 -16.27
N GLY A 94 -4.65 15.46 -15.99
CA GLY A 94 -4.36 14.14 -16.54
C GLY A 94 -4.45 14.10 -18.06
N LYS A 95 -4.02 12.97 -18.62
CA LYS A 95 -4.16 12.66 -20.05
C LYS A 95 -5.63 12.38 -20.37
N ARG A 96 -5.97 12.33 -21.66
CA ARG A 96 -7.36 12.15 -22.12
C ARG A 96 -8.10 11.01 -21.42
N LYS A 97 -7.50 9.82 -21.36
CA LYS A 97 -8.10 8.63 -20.71
C LYS A 97 -8.20 8.77 -19.18
N GLU A 98 -7.22 9.40 -18.55
CA GLU A 98 -7.26 9.68 -17.10
C GLU A 98 -8.35 10.70 -16.76
N LYS A 99 -8.47 11.77 -17.55
CA LYS A 99 -9.52 12.77 -17.37
C LYS A 99 -10.90 12.16 -17.47
N GLU A 100 -11.10 11.30 -18.46
CA GLU A 100 -12.35 10.56 -18.64
C GLU A 100 -12.64 9.63 -17.46
N LEU A 101 -11.64 8.86 -17.02
CA LEU A 101 -11.76 7.92 -15.91
C LEU A 101 -12.06 8.60 -14.56
N TYR A 102 -11.43 9.74 -14.26
CA TYR A 102 -11.51 10.38 -12.94
C TYR A 102 -12.43 11.60 -12.88
N LYS A 103 -13.11 11.97 -13.98
CA LYS A 103 -13.97 13.16 -14.05
C LYS A 103 -14.96 13.27 -12.89
N GLU A 104 -15.55 12.14 -12.51
CA GLU A 104 -16.61 12.05 -11.49
C GLU A 104 -16.28 11.03 -10.38
N ALA A 105 -15.05 10.51 -10.37
CA ALA A 105 -14.63 9.49 -9.42
C ALA A 105 -14.47 10.08 -8.00
N GLY A 106 -15.03 9.38 -7.01
CA GLY A 106 -14.86 9.64 -5.59
C GLY A 106 -13.73 8.82 -4.96
N ILE A 107 -13.56 8.98 -3.65
CA ILE A 107 -12.54 8.25 -2.87
C ILE A 107 -12.79 6.73 -2.92
N LEU A 108 -14.06 6.30 -2.83
CA LEU A 108 -14.40 4.87 -2.88
C LEU A 108 -14.09 4.27 -4.25
N ASP A 109 -14.42 4.96 -5.34
CA ASP A 109 -14.13 4.50 -6.70
C ASP A 109 -12.62 4.31 -6.89
N LEU A 110 -11.82 5.25 -6.36
CA LEU A 110 -10.37 5.13 -6.40
C LEU A 110 -9.88 3.94 -5.56
N VAL A 111 -10.31 3.80 -4.31
CA VAL A 111 -9.87 2.67 -3.46
C VAL A 111 -10.30 1.32 -4.04
N ASP A 112 -11.52 1.21 -4.55
CA ASP A 112 -12.02 -0.01 -5.21
C ASP A 112 -11.17 -0.34 -6.45
N ARG A 113 -10.85 0.67 -7.26
CA ARG A 113 -9.96 0.53 -8.40
C ARG A 113 -8.54 0.09 -7.99
N LEU A 114 -7.98 0.69 -6.95
CA LEU A 114 -6.67 0.33 -6.40
C LEU A 114 -6.63 -1.11 -5.88
N LEU A 115 -7.78 -1.73 -5.58
CA LEU A 115 -7.86 -3.14 -5.16
C LEU A 115 -8.10 -4.08 -6.35
N LYS A 116 -8.97 -3.69 -7.31
CA LYS A 116 -9.44 -4.58 -8.38
C LYS A 116 -8.59 -4.57 -9.64
N LYS A 117 -7.96 -3.46 -10.00
CA LYS A 117 -7.23 -3.30 -11.29
C LYS A 117 -5.77 -3.72 -11.18
N ARG A 118 -5.53 -4.82 -10.45
CA ARG A 118 -4.21 -5.40 -10.20
C ARG A 118 -3.96 -6.61 -11.11
N PRO A 119 -2.73 -6.82 -11.59
CA PRO A 119 -2.30 -8.13 -12.04
C PRO A 119 -2.25 -9.10 -10.85
N ILE A 120 -2.21 -10.41 -11.12
CA ILE A 120 -2.03 -11.44 -10.10
C ILE A 120 -0.65 -11.33 -9.46
N THR A 121 0.39 -11.09 -10.26
CA THR A 121 1.75 -10.82 -9.79
C THR A 121 2.31 -9.57 -10.44
N PHE A 122 3.17 -8.85 -9.71
CA PHE A 122 3.90 -7.67 -10.20
C PHE A 122 5.17 -7.47 -9.38
N HIS A 123 6.34 -7.80 -9.95
CA HIS A 123 7.59 -7.83 -9.18
C HIS A 123 8.86 -7.65 -10.02
N GLY A 124 9.98 -7.47 -9.32
CA GLY A 124 11.31 -7.32 -9.92
C GLY A 124 11.54 -5.96 -10.59
N ARG A 125 12.78 -5.68 -10.99
CA ARG A 125 13.13 -4.46 -11.71
C ARG A 125 12.48 -4.35 -13.12
N PRO A 126 12.35 -5.45 -13.89
CA PRO A 126 11.70 -5.41 -15.20
C PRO A 126 10.16 -5.36 -15.15
N ASP A 127 9.57 -5.36 -13.95
CA ASP A 127 8.12 -5.49 -13.75
C ASP A 127 7.56 -6.76 -14.39
N PHE A 128 8.06 -7.92 -13.97
CA PHE A 128 7.45 -9.20 -14.32
C PHE A 128 6.03 -9.24 -13.76
N TYR A 129 5.08 -9.71 -14.57
CA TYR A 129 3.68 -9.77 -14.21
C TYR A 129 3.01 -11.03 -14.73
N MET A 130 1.91 -11.39 -14.05
CA MET A 130 0.89 -12.32 -14.51
C MET A 130 -0.47 -11.62 -14.42
N LEU A 131 -1.18 -11.54 -15.53
CA LEU A 131 -2.49 -10.91 -15.64
C LEU A 131 -3.60 -11.83 -15.13
N GLN A 132 -4.83 -11.31 -15.03
CA GLN A 132 -5.95 -12.08 -14.49
C GLN A 132 -6.28 -13.30 -15.36
N ASP A 133 -6.09 -13.23 -16.67
CA ASP A 133 -6.30 -14.34 -17.61
C ASP A 133 -5.13 -15.34 -17.66
N GLY A 134 -4.12 -15.16 -16.80
CA GLY A 134 -2.91 -15.99 -16.77
C GLY A 134 -1.81 -15.54 -17.76
N THR A 135 -2.03 -14.47 -18.53
CA THR A 135 -1.00 -13.94 -19.45
C THR A 135 0.20 -13.45 -18.64
N GLU A 136 1.39 -13.94 -18.97
CA GLU A 136 2.64 -13.51 -18.35
C GLU A 136 3.42 -12.54 -19.25
N GLY A 137 4.20 -11.66 -18.64
CA GLY A 137 5.07 -10.73 -19.37
C GLY A 137 5.95 -9.89 -18.45
N CYS A 138 6.63 -8.90 -19.04
CA CYS A 138 7.37 -7.91 -18.29
C CYS A 138 7.30 -6.52 -18.94
N GLY A 139 7.37 -5.46 -18.12
CA GLY A 139 7.41 -4.07 -18.56
C GLY A 139 6.08 -3.51 -19.08
N GLY A 140 6.11 -2.30 -19.63
CA GLY A 140 4.97 -1.65 -20.28
C GLY A 140 3.94 -0.99 -19.34
N PHE A 141 4.02 -1.26 -18.03
CA PHE A 141 3.19 -0.58 -17.02
C PHE A 141 3.46 0.94 -16.95
N ASP A 142 4.67 1.37 -17.32
CA ASP A 142 5.06 2.78 -17.47
C ASP A 142 4.34 3.49 -18.61
N ASN A 143 3.79 2.72 -19.58
CA ASN A 143 3.01 3.27 -20.68
C ASN A 143 1.51 3.37 -20.34
N ILE A 144 1.01 2.75 -19.27
CA ILE A 144 -0.43 2.75 -18.96
C ILE A 144 -0.93 4.19 -18.76
N GLY A 145 -2.02 4.53 -19.45
CA GLY A 145 -2.61 5.86 -19.52
C GLY A 145 -1.97 6.79 -20.56
N HIS A 146 -0.85 6.41 -21.19
CA HIS A 146 -0.24 7.14 -22.31
C HIS A 146 -0.88 6.76 -23.66
N THR A 147 -0.57 7.54 -24.70
CA THR A 147 -1.01 7.24 -26.09
C THR A 147 -0.39 5.97 -26.64
N CYS A 148 0.77 5.57 -26.11
CA CYS A 148 1.49 4.34 -26.45
C CYS A 148 1.14 3.15 -25.53
N GLU A 149 0.10 3.24 -24.69
CA GLU A 149 -0.33 2.07 -23.91
C GLU A 149 -0.76 0.92 -24.84
N SER A 150 -0.48 -0.31 -24.42
CA SER A 150 -0.84 -1.50 -25.21
C SER A 150 -2.35 -1.78 -25.13
N SER A 151 -2.88 -2.65 -25.98
CA SER A 151 -4.26 -3.14 -25.85
C SER A 151 -4.46 -4.17 -24.73
N ILE A 152 -3.37 -4.75 -24.18
CA ILE A 152 -3.42 -5.83 -23.19
C ILE A 152 -3.30 -5.25 -21.78
N ILE A 153 -2.26 -4.45 -21.54
CA ILE A 153 -2.05 -3.67 -20.33
C ILE A 153 -2.39 -2.21 -20.60
N CYS A 154 -3.63 -1.83 -20.27
CA CYS A 154 -4.17 -0.48 -20.47
C CYS A 154 -4.95 0.03 -19.25
N LEU A 155 -5.19 1.35 -19.23
CA LEU A 155 -5.77 2.03 -18.08
C LEU A 155 -7.18 1.54 -17.71
N SER A 156 -7.98 1.03 -18.65
CA SER A 156 -9.30 0.48 -18.33
C SER A 156 -9.21 -0.74 -17.41
N ASP A 157 -8.16 -1.54 -17.55
CA ASP A 157 -8.07 -2.87 -16.96
C ASP A 157 -7.00 -2.99 -15.89
N TYR A 158 -5.99 -2.12 -15.92
CA TYR A 158 -4.88 -2.13 -14.98
C TYR A 158 -4.53 -0.75 -14.45
N MET A 159 -3.92 -0.74 -13.27
CA MET A 159 -3.39 0.46 -12.63
C MET A 159 -2.21 1.05 -13.40
N SER A 160 -2.21 2.37 -13.55
CA SER A 160 -0.99 3.13 -13.91
C SER A 160 0.03 3.15 -12.77
N TYR A 161 1.28 3.53 -13.03
CA TYR A 161 2.30 3.62 -11.97
C TYR A 161 1.94 4.57 -10.83
N ASP A 162 1.27 5.68 -11.13
CA ASP A 162 0.84 6.61 -10.09
C ASP A 162 -0.21 5.95 -9.17
N GLU A 163 -1.05 5.08 -9.74
CA GLU A 163 -2.00 4.26 -8.97
C GLU A 163 -1.29 3.16 -8.18
N ILE A 164 -0.31 2.45 -8.77
CA ILE A 164 0.46 1.40 -8.07
C ILE A 164 1.10 1.96 -6.79
N LYS A 165 1.65 3.19 -6.85
CA LYS A 165 2.23 3.86 -5.69
C LYS A 165 1.19 4.14 -4.60
N LEU A 166 0.00 4.61 -4.96
CA LEU A 166 -1.12 4.78 -4.00
C LEU A 166 -1.59 3.43 -3.44
N ALA A 167 -1.68 2.41 -4.30
CA ALA A 167 -2.08 1.05 -3.96
C ALA A 167 -1.16 0.38 -2.94
N ALA A 168 0.11 0.79 -2.85
CA ALA A 168 1.06 0.33 -1.84
C ALA A 168 0.76 0.88 -0.42
N LEU A 169 -0.13 1.86 -0.31
CA LEU A 169 -0.58 2.46 0.96
C LEU A 169 -1.94 1.95 1.42
N VAL A 170 -2.54 1.04 0.65
CA VAL A 170 -3.80 0.37 0.98
C VAL A 170 -3.48 -0.99 1.59
N GLY A 171 -3.88 -1.18 2.84
CA GLY A 171 -3.82 -2.47 3.52
C GLY A 171 -5.09 -3.29 3.33
N VAL A 172 -5.00 -4.59 3.58
CA VAL A 172 -6.17 -5.49 3.66
C VAL A 172 -6.05 -6.34 4.91
N SER A 173 -7.09 -6.38 5.73
CA SER A 173 -7.10 -7.15 6.98
C SER A 173 -8.16 -8.23 6.93
N SER A 174 -7.83 -9.43 7.38
CA SER A 174 -8.76 -10.56 7.45
C SER A 174 -8.41 -11.49 8.61
N LYS A 175 -9.43 -12.09 9.24
CA LYS A 175 -9.22 -13.27 10.09
C LYS A 175 -8.82 -14.45 9.22
N SER A 176 -7.94 -15.30 9.72
CA SER A 176 -7.41 -16.42 8.94
C SER A 176 -7.16 -17.62 9.82
N HIS A 177 -7.36 -18.80 9.22
CA HIS A 177 -6.84 -20.05 9.76
C HIS A 177 -5.36 -20.15 9.38
N PHE A 178 -4.50 -20.49 10.33
CA PHE A 178 -3.11 -20.78 10.04
C PHE A 178 -2.95 -22.29 9.91
N ILE A 179 -2.21 -22.73 8.90
CA ILE A 179 -1.91 -24.15 8.70
C ILE A 179 -0.49 -24.50 9.17
N ASN A 180 0.35 -23.50 9.46
CA ASN A 180 1.72 -23.63 9.92
C ASN A 180 2.19 -22.32 10.60
N ASN A 181 3.47 -22.25 10.96
CA ASN A 181 4.09 -21.08 11.62
C ASN A 181 4.50 -19.94 10.67
N GLY A 182 4.30 -20.07 9.36
CA GLY A 182 4.67 -19.07 8.37
C GLY A 182 6.15 -19.06 7.96
N ASP A 183 6.90 -20.13 8.23
CA ASP A 183 8.29 -20.24 7.75
C ASP A 183 8.39 -20.08 6.22
N ARG A 184 9.35 -19.26 5.77
CA ARG A 184 9.51 -18.90 4.35
C ARG A 184 9.94 -20.06 3.44
N HIS A 185 10.36 -21.17 4.01
CA HIS A 185 10.79 -22.39 3.32
C HIS A 185 9.79 -23.55 3.52
N ASN A 186 8.64 -23.31 4.15
CA ASN A 186 7.62 -24.35 4.38
C ASN A 186 6.85 -24.72 3.10
N ASP A 187 6.78 -23.83 2.10
CA ASP A 187 6.06 -24.04 0.84
C ASP A 187 4.56 -24.35 0.98
N GLY A 188 3.91 -23.86 2.05
CA GLY A 188 2.46 -24.02 2.26
C GLY A 188 2.03 -25.41 2.74
N ASN A 189 2.97 -26.18 3.29
CA ASN A 189 2.71 -27.45 3.95
C ASN A 189 2.13 -27.27 5.37
N PRO A 190 1.15 -28.09 5.78
CA PRO A 190 0.65 -28.07 7.15
C PRO A 190 1.76 -28.38 8.17
N GLY A 191 1.79 -27.62 9.26
CA GLY A 191 2.68 -27.86 10.40
C GLY A 191 2.05 -28.79 11.44
N VAL A 192 2.82 -29.12 12.48
CA VAL A 192 2.33 -29.95 13.59
C VAL A 192 1.41 -29.12 14.50
N PRO A 193 0.16 -29.57 14.78
CA PRO A 193 -0.73 -28.87 15.69
C PRO A 193 -0.08 -28.64 17.07
N GLY A 194 -0.20 -27.42 17.59
CA GLY A 194 0.40 -27.01 18.86
C GLY A 194 1.76 -26.30 18.73
N GLU A 195 2.44 -26.40 17.59
CA GLU A 195 3.69 -25.67 17.33
C GLU A 195 3.46 -24.24 16.80
N PHE A 196 2.22 -23.90 16.45
CA PHE A 196 1.83 -22.60 15.93
C PHE A 196 0.41 -22.22 16.40
N GLN A 197 0.08 -20.94 16.33
CA GLN A 197 -1.28 -20.47 16.66
C GLN A 197 -2.26 -20.91 15.58
N PRO A 198 -3.41 -21.53 15.90
CA PRO A 198 -4.30 -22.09 14.89
C PRO A 198 -5.08 -21.04 14.10
N SER A 199 -5.20 -19.81 14.61
CA SER A 199 -5.89 -18.73 13.91
C SER A 199 -5.39 -17.37 14.40
N GLY A 200 -5.64 -16.36 13.58
CA GLY A 200 -5.29 -14.99 13.89
C GLY A 200 -5.84 -14.03 12.86
N VAL A 201 -5.19 -12.87 12.76
CA VAL A 201 -5.49 -11.84 11.76
C VAL A 201 -4.26 -11.66 10.91
N ILE A 202 -4.42 -11.71 9.59
CA ILE A 202 -3.40 -11.29 8.63
C ILE A 202 -3.76 -9.89 8.15
N VAL A 203 -2.81 -8.97 8.28
CA VAL A 203 -2.91 -7.63 7.70
C VAL A 203 -1.88 -7.53 6.58
N GLY A 204 -2.35 -7.60 5.34
CA GLY A 204 -1.53 -7.40 4.15
C GLY A 204 -1.15 -5.93 4.02
N LEU A 205 0.14 -5.65 4.16
CA LEU A 205 0.75 -4.32 4.03
C LEU A 205 1.94 -4.39 3.09
N VAL A 206 2.22 -3.29 2.38
CA VAL A 206 3.28 -3.21 1.37
C VAL A 206 4.41 -2.31 1.86
N GLY A 207 5.64 -2.83 1.84
CA GLY A 207 6.85 -2.07 2.15
C GLY A 207 7.29 -1.15 1.01
N ALA A 208 8.30 -0.31 1.27
CA ALA A 208 8.86 0.59 0.25
C ALA A 208 9.63 -0.19 -0.83
N ARG A 209 9.49 0.20 -2.10
CA ARG A 209 10.16 -0.45 -3.24
C ARG A 209 11.12 0.51 -3.97
N PHE A 210 12.40 0.16 -4.00
CA PHE A 210 13.47 0.94 -4.66
C PHE A 210 14.06 0.28 -5.92
N GLN A 211 13.48 -0.82 -6.40
CA GLN A 211 14.01 -1.60 -7.52
C GLN A 211 13.94 -0.92 -8.89
N LYS A 212 13.23 0.20 -9.02
CA LYS A 212 13.07 0.93 -10.29
C LYS A 212 13.21 2.43 -10.06
N ALA A 213 14.30 3.01 -10.58
CA ALA A 213 14.59 4.43 -10.44
C ALA A 213 13.47 5.29 -11.06
N GLY A 214 13.09 6.37 -10.38
CA GLY A 214 12.04 7.30 -10.83
C GLY A 214 10.60 6.85 -10.57
N TYR A 215 10.37 5.68 -9.95
CA TYR A 215 9.03 5.15 -9.66
C TYR A 215 8.85 4.77 -8.19
N MET A 216 7.59 4.66 -7.76
CA MET A 216 7.25 4.24 -6.39
C MET A 216 7.89 5.14 -5.32
N GLU A 217 8.37 4.58 -4.22
CA GLU A 217 9.05 5.31 -3.16
C GLU A 217 10.38 5.96 -3.57
N TRP A 218 10.96 5.59 -4.73
CA TRP A 218 12.15 6.31 -5.25
C TRP A 218 11.87 7.80 -5.44
N GLN A 219 10.67 8.17 -5.90
CA GLN A 219 10.32 9.56 -6.16
C GLN A 219 10.31 10.45 -4.91
N ASP A 220 10.11 9.84 -3.74
CA ASP A 220 9.92 10.54 -2.47
C ASP A 220 11.12 10.40 -1.54
N CYS A 221 11.67 9.18 -1.44
CA CYS A 221 12.72 8.88 -0.48
C CYS A 221 14.12 8.98 -1.10
N ILE A 222 14.28 8.94 -2.43
CA ILE A 222 15.59 9.09 -3.06
C ILE A 222 15.76 10.52 -3.57
N VAL A 223 16.92 11.11 -3.26
CA VAL A 223 17.36 12.41 -3.76
C VAL A 223 18.55 12.19 -4.69
N SER A 224 18.40 12.52 -5.96
CA SER A 224 19.48 12.48 -6.96
C SER A 224 19.58 13.75 -7.78
N GLN A 225 20.74 14.00 -8.37
CA GLN A 225 20.98 15.18 -9.21
C GLN A 225 20.06 15.22 -10.44
N GLU A 226 19.68 14.06 -10.99
CA GLU A 226 18.84 13.93 -12.17
C GLU A 226 17.36 14.21 -11.87
N GLN A 227 16.85 13.68 -10.76
CA GLN A 227 15.44 13.73 -10.39
C GLN A 227 15.08 15.01 -9.61
N ASN A 228 15.87 15.37 -8.59
CA ASN A 228 15.48 16.33 -7.58
C ASN A 228 15.83 17.77 -7.99
N LYS A 229 15.18 18.24 -9.04
CA LYS A 229 15.35 19.58 -9.62
C LYS A 229 14.10 20.44 -9.42
N ALA A 230 14.32 21.76 -9.31
CA ALA A 230 13.23 22.72 -9.13
C ALA A 230 12.20 22.71 -10.26
N ASP A 231 12.65 22.58 -11.51
CA ASP A 231 11.80 22.50 -12.69
C ASP A 231 11.00 21.19 -12.78
N LEU A 232 11.37 20.17 -11.99
CA LEU A 232 10.65 18.89 -11.81
C LEU A 232 9.75 18.88 -10.56
N GLY A 233 9.60 20.02 -9.87
CA GLY A 233 8.66 20.20 -8.78
C GLY A 233 9.20 19.95 -7.37
N TYR A 234 10.48 19.59 -7.26
CA TYR A 234 11.21 19.52 -6.00
C TYR A 234 11.61 20.93 -5.52
N GLY A 235 11.81 21.12 -4.22
CA GLY A 235 12.14 22.42 -3.63
C GLY A 235 10.93 23.30 -3.34
N ALA A 236 11.22 24.52 -2.88
CA ALA A 236 10.22 25.44 -2.34
C ALA A 236 9.16 25.91 -3.36
N VAL A 237 9.48 25.90 -4.66
CA VAL A 237 8.58 26.33 -5.74
C VAL A 237 8.21 25.11 -6.58
N THR A 238 6.93 24.73 -6.56
CA THR A 238 6.42 23.58 -7.33
C THR A 238 5.57 24.07 -8.50
N PRO A 239 5.94 23.80 -9.75
CA PRO A 239 5.09 24.08 -10.90
C PRO A 239 3.75 23.34 -10.81
N GLU A 240 2.67 23.92 -11.34
CA GLU A 240 1.32 23.33 -11.25
C GLU A 240 1.27 21.89 -11.79
N LYS A 241 2.01 21.60 -12.87
CA LYS A 241 2.12 20.25 -13.46
C LYS A 241 2.70 19.19 -12.51
N TYR A 242 3.44 19.59 -11.48
CA TYR A 242 4.08 18.70 -10.50
C TYR A 242 3.49 18.86 -9.10
N LEU A 243 2.28 19.39 -8.98
CA LEU A 243 1.62 19.59 -7.68
C LEU A 243 1.57 18.30 -6.85
N MET A 244 1.47 17.13 -7.49
CA MET A 244 1.49 15.85 -6.79
C MET A 244 2.81 15.58 -6.04
N VAL A 245 3.96 16.04 -6.54
CA VAL A 245 5.25 15.92 -5.82
C VAL A 245 5.19 16.65 -4.48
N ARG A 246 4.59 17.84 -4.46
CA ARG A 246 4.33 18.59 -3.22
C ARG A 246 3.38 17.85 -2.28
N LYS A 247 2.30 17.25 -2.81
CA LYS A 247 1.33 16.50 -2.00
C LYS A 247 1.93 15.24 -1.38
N TRP A 248 2.85 14.57 -2.08
CA TRP A 248 3.64 13.48 -1.53
C TRP A 248 4.54 13.96 -0.38
N GLY A 249 5.27 15.06 -0.56
CA GLY A 249 6.05 15.68 0.54
C GLY A 249 5.19 16.00 1.78
N GLN A 250 4.01 16.58 1.57
CA GLN A 250 3.04 16.88 2.65
C GLN A 250 2.56 15.62 3.37
N LEU A 251 2.30 14.54 2.65
CA LEU A 251 1.95 13.26 3.28
C LEU A 251 3.06 12.81 4.25
N TRP A 252 4.32 13.03 3.90
CA TRP A 252 5.49 12.67 4.71
C TRP A 252 5.86 13.69 5.78
N GLY A 253 5.05 14.74 5.95
CA GLY A 253 5.25 15.77 6.98
C GLY A 253 6.21 16.90 6.55
N LEU A 254 6.54 16.99 5.26
CA LEU A 254 7.36 18.06 4.71
C LEU A 254 6.51 19.10 3.97
N THR A 255 6.98 20.35 3.94
CA THR A 255 6.36 21.38 3.08
C THR A 255 6.53 21.06 1.59
N TYR A 256 7.67 20.46 1.23
CA TYR A 256 8.03 20.01 -0.10
C TYR A 256 9.14 18.95 -0.01
N LEU A 257 9.32 18.15 -1.07
CA LEU A 257 10.47 17.24 -1.20
C LEU A 257 11.68 18.05 -1.69
N PRO A 258 12.88 17.88 -1.09
CA PRO A 258 14.03 18.74 -1.36
C PRO A 258 14.61 18.52 -2.77
N THR A 259 15.28 19.56 -3.26
CA THR A 259 16.19 19.48 -4.40
C THR A 259 17.52 18.84 -4.00
N TRP A 260 18.28 18.36 -4.98
CA TRP A 260 19.66 17.88 -4.77
C TRP A 260 20.55 18.96 -4.13
N GLU A 261 20.51 20.18 -4.66
CA GLU A 261 21.34 21.30 -4.20
C GLU A 261 21.06 21.70 -2.75
N GLU A 262 19.83 21.50 -2.25
CA GLU A 262 19.48 21.78 -0.85
C GLU A 262 20.12 20.80 0.13
N VAL A 263 20.46 19.56 -0.29
CA VAL A 263 20.78 18.47 0.66
C VAL A 263 22.09 17.73 0.38
N LYS A 264 22.76 17.99 -0.74
CA LYS A 264 24.01 17.29 -1.13
C LYS A 264 25.13 17.39 -0.09
N ASP A 265 25.12 18.45 0.73
CA ASP A 265 26.12 18.71 1.78
C ASP A 265 25.56 18.46 3.20
N THR A 266 24.37 17.87 3.32
CA THR A 266 23.72 17.60 4.62
C THR A 266 24.31 16.35 5.31
N PRO A 267 24.35 16.29 6.66
CA PRO A 267 24.90 15.16 7.39
C PRO A 267 24.23 13.81 7.09
N SER A 268 25.01 12.74 7.27
CA SER A 268 24.59 11.36 6.99
C SER A 268 23.45 10.84 7.87
N THR A 269 23.13 11.52 8.97
CA THR A 269 22.02 11.16 9.87
C THR A 269 20.66 11.39 9.24
N GLU A 270 20.53 12.40 8.37
CA GLU A 270 19.28 12.71 7.67
C GLU A 270 19.25 12.10 6.27
N TYR A 271 20.40 12.02 5.62
CA TYR A 271 20.54 11.51 4.26
C TYR A 271 21.63 10.45 4.18
N THR A 272 21.28 9.21 3.88
CA THR A 272 22.26 8.12 3.74
C THR A 272 22.67 7.97 2.28
N GLU A 273 23.97 7.97 1.99
CA GLU A 273 24.46 7.66 0.64
C GLU A 273 24.11 6.22 0.25
N VAL A 274 23.44 6.05 -0.89
CA VAL A 274 23.17 4.75 -1.50
C VAL A 274 24.27 4.42 -2.50
N TYR A 275 24.56 5.38 -3.38
CA TYR A 275 25.66 5.41 -4.34
C TYR A 275 26.08 6.87 -4.55
N SER A 276 27.17 7.11 -5.28
CA SER A 276 27.59 8.46 -5.64
C SER A 276 26.43 9.24 -6.26
N GLN A 277 26.14 10.41 -5.69
CA GLN A 277 25.06 11.34 -6.12
C GLN A 277 23.63 10.80 -5.95
N ILE A 278 23.44 9.76 -5.13
CA ILE A 278 22.13 9.17 -4.82
C ILE A 278 22.02 9.01 -3.31
N LEU A 279 21.16 9.83 -2.70
CA LEU A 279 20.92 9.85 -1.26
C LEU A 279 19.55 9.28 -0.93
N LEU A 280 19.47 8.50 0.16
CA LEU A 280 18.23 8.09 0.80
C LEU A 280 17.87 9.12 1.87
N ASN A 281 16.71 9.75 1.77
CA ASN A 281 16.12 10.59 2.81
C ASN A 281 15.58 9.68 3.93
N ASN A 282 16.32 9.60 5.02
CA ASN A 282 16.02 8.72 6.16
C ASN A 282 14.68 9.08 6.81
N ASN A 283 14.35 10.37 6.90
CA ASN A 283 13.13 10.85 7.53
C ASN A 283 11.88 10.54 6.70
N VAL A 284 11.95 10.71 5.38
CA VAL A 284 10.84 10.36 4.48
C VAL A 284 10.63 8.85 4.45
N TYR A 285 11.71 8.06 4.43
CA TYR A 285 11.61 6.60 4.55
C TYR A 285 10.92 6.18 5.86
N LYS A 286 11.35 6.74 7.00
CA LYS A 286 10.70 6.48 8.30
C LYS A 286 9.22 6.85 8.29
N ALA A 287 8.86 8.03 7.77
CA ALA A 287 7.46 8.46 7.68
C ALA A 287 6.62 7.49 6.84
N ARG A 288 7.17 6.97 5.73
CA ARG A 288 6.52 5.99 4.86
C ARG A 288 6.28 4.65 5.57
N ILE A 289 7.24 4.15 6.35
CA ILE A 289 7.09 2.90 7.12
C ILE A 289 6.17 3.11 8.32
N GLN A 290 6.31 4.22 9.03
CA GLN A 290 5.52 4.56 10.20
C GLN A 290 4.01 4.54 9.88
N MET A 291 3.60 5.02 8.72
CA MET A 291 2.19 4.96 8.32
C MET A 291 1.66 3.52 8.18
N SER A 292 2.47 2.57 7.69
CA SER A 292 2.09 1.15 7.65
C SER A 292 2.07 0.54 9.06
N ALA A 293 3.00 0.93 9.93
CA ALA A 293 3.02 0.52 11.33
C ALA A 293 1.78 1.02 12.09
N GLU A 294 1.40 2.29 11.92
CA GLU A 294 0.20 2.90 12.50
C GLU A 294 -1.07 2.16 12.08
N ILE A 295 -1.22 1.81 10.80
CA ILE A 295 -2.33 0.97 10.32
C ILE A 295 -2.35 -0.38 11.07
N LEU A 296 -1.21 -1.09 11.10
CA LEU A 296 -1.12 -2.41 11.69
C LEU A 296 -1.52 -2.40 13.17
N LEU A 297 -0.94 -1.47 13.93
CA LEU A 297 -1.16 -1.40 15.37
C LEU A 297 -2.57 -0.91 15.70
N ALA A 298 -3.14 0.03 14.94
CA ALA A 298 -4.51 0.49 15.13
C ALA A 298 -5.53 -0.63 14.84
N GLU A 299 -5.30 -1.41 13.78
CA GLU A 299 -6.12 -2.55 13.42
C GLU A 299 -6.03 -3.67 14.47
N ALA A 300 -4.81 -4.00 14.92
CA ALA A 300 -4.58 -4.98 15.97
C ALA A 300 -5.32 -4.60 17.27
N CYS A 301 -5.17 -3.36 17.73
CA CYS A 301 -5.91 -2.84 18.89
C CYS A 301 -7.41 -2.92 18.70
N THR A 302 -7.92 -2.52 17.54
CA THR A 302 -9.36 -2.53 17.25
C THR A 302 -9.94 -3.94 17.27
N ARG A 303 -9.27 -4.90 16.65
CA ARG A 303 -9.71 -6.31 16.66
C ARG A 303 -9.60 -6.95 18.03
N ALA A 304 -8.50 -6.71 18.75
CA ALA A 304 -8.31 -7.20 20.10
C ALA A 304 -9.40 -6.67 21.05
N LYS A 305 -9.70 -5.38 20.98
CA LYS A 305 -10.77 -4.75 21.76
C LYS A 305 -12.14 -5.37 21.45
N LYS A 306 -12.47 -5.58 20.17
CA LYS A 306 -13.73 -6.23 19.76
C LYS A 306 -13.84 -7.68 20.26
N ALA A 307 -12.70 -8.35 20.42
CA ALA A 307 -12.63 -9.71 20.95
C ALA A 307 -12.50 -9.77 22.48
N SER A 308 -12.40 -8.63 23.18
CA SER A 308 -12.08 -8.56 24.62
C SER A 308 -10.75 -9.26 24.97
N LEU A 309 -9.76 -9.17 24.08
CA LEU A 309 -8.43 -9.76 24.22
C LEU A 309 -7.32 -8.69 24.16
N LYS A 310 -6.08 -9.15 24.35
CA LYS A 310 -4.87 -8.43 23.93
C LYS A 310 -4.37 -9.01 22.61
N ALA A 311 -3.80 -8.15 21.77
CA ALA A 311 -3.13 -8.53 20.53
C ALA A 311 -1.64 -8.74 20.77
N TYR A 312 -1.13 -9.90 20.35
CA TYR A 312 0.28 -10.10 20.05
C TYR A 312 0.49 -9.81 18.55
N VAL A 313 1.38 -8.88 18.22
CA VAL A 313 1.62 -8.45 16.84
C VAL A 313 2.96 -8.97 16.37
N HIS A 314 2.93 -9.89 15.41
CA HIS A 314 4.14 -10.35 14.72
C HIS A 314 4.33 -9.57 13.42
N VAL A 315 5.51 -8.97 13.25
CA VAL A 315 5.85 -8.15 12.09
C VAL A 315 7.14 -8.68 11.46
N VAL A 316 7.10 -8.85 10.14
CA VAL A 316 8.29 -9.13 9.32
C VAL A 316 8.75 -7.86 8.63
N GLY A 317 10.03 -7.81 8.22
CA GLY A 317 10.59 -6.68 7.47
C GLY A 317 9.83 -6.43 6.16
N LEU A 318 9.09 -5.31 6.08
CA LEU A 318 8.35 -4.94 4.88
C LEU A 318 9.25 -4.12 3.95
N GLY A 319 9.59 -4.68 2.78
CA GLY A 319 10.44 -3.99 1.80
C GLY A 319 11.94 -4.02 2.13
N LEU A 320 12.36 -4.75 3.16
CA LEU A 320 13.77 -4.90 3.57
C LEU A 320 14.53 -6.01 2.80
N GLY A 321 13.82 -6.80 1.99
CA GLY A 321 14.44 -7.82 1.13
C GLY A 321 15.03 -7.21 -0.14
N VAL A 322 14.74 -7.83 -1.29
CA VAL A 322 15.18 -7.36 -2.62
C VAL A 322 14.66 -5.97 -3.00
N TRP A 323 13.86 -5.31 -2.16
CA TRP A 323 13.31 -3.99 -2.42
C TRP A 323 14.10 -2.83 -1.81
N ARG A 324 15.02 -3.10 -0.88
CA ARG A 324 15.82 -2.07 -0.22
C ARG A 324 16.81 -1.38 -1.17
N ALA A 325 17.08 -0.12 -0.90
CA ALA A 325 18.17 0.66 -1.47
C ALA A 325 19.47 0.51 -0.65
N ASN A 326 19.39 0.55 0.69
CA ASN A 326 20.55 0.52 1.58
C ASN A 326 20.24 -0.30 2.86
N ILE A 327 21.27 -0.86 3.50
CA ILE A 327 21.15 -1.66 4.73
C ILE A 327 20.66 -0.86 5.94
N ILE A 328 20.90 0.46 5.98
CA ILE A 328 20.43 1.35 7.06
C ILE A 328 18.90 1.32 7.24
N GLN A 329 18.18 0.92 6.20
CA GLN A 329 16.73 0.79 6.23
C GLN A 329 16.23 -0.21 7.27
N ASP A 330 17.04 -1.18 7.69
CA ASP A 330 16.69 -2.13 8.74
C ASP A 330 16.54 -1.40 10.09
N GLU A 331 17.50 -0.53 10.43
CA GLU A 331 17.46 0.29 11.64
C GLU A 331 16.33 1.33 11.58
N LEU A 332 16.21 2.04 10.44
CA LEU A 332 15.17 3.03 10.24
C LEU A 332 13.76 2.41 10.29
N PHE A 333 13.59 1.16 9.85
CA PHE A 333 12.33 0.43 9.94
C PHE A 333 11.94 0.20 11.40
N VAL A 334 12.89 -0.24 12.24
CA VAL A 334 12.65 -0.42 13.68
C VAL A 334 12.31 0.92 14.34
N GLU A 335 13.04 1.99 14.00
CA GLU A 335 12.76 3.34 14.51
C GLU A 335 11.36 3.84 14.11
N ALA A 336 10.92 3.57 12.88
CA ALA A 336 9.58 3.93 12.42
C ALA A 336 8.47 3.19 13.21
N PHE A 337 8.68 1.92 13.54
CA PHE A 337 7.77 1.17 14.41
C PHE A 337 7.78 1.70 15.84
N TRP A 338 8.95 2.04 16.37
CA TRP A 338 9.07 2.70 17.67
C TRP A 338 8.28 4.01 17.72
N ASN A 339 8.41 4.85 16.68
CA ASN A 339 7.66 6.10 16.57
C ASN A 339 6.16 5.85 16.51
N ALA A 340 5.71 4.86 15.74
CA ALA A 340 4.29 4.48 15.66
C ALA A 340 3.73 4.05 17.02
N ILE A 341 4.48 3.25 17.79
CA ILE A 341 4.09 2.83 19.14
C ILE A 341 4.00 4.06 20.07
N ALA A 342 4.98 4.97 20.00
CA ALA A 342 5.06 6.13 20.87
C ALA A 342 3.90 7.13 20.68
N VAL A 343 3.41 7.32 19.44
CA VAL A 343 2.31 8.26 19.15
C VAL A 343 0.93 7.64 19.37
N GLN A 344 0.83 6.32 19.46
CA GLN A 344 -0.45 5.64 19.56
C GLN A 344 -1.01 5.71 20.99
N LYS A 345 -1.96 6.62 21.20
CA LYS A 345 -2.59 6.88 22.51
C LYS A 345 -3.39 5.71 23.10
N ASN A 346 -3.74 4.69 22.29
CA ASN A 346 -4.60 3.57 22.66
C ASN A 346 -3.92 2.19 22.46
N ILE A 347 -2.74 2.01 23.03
CA ILE A 347 -2.01 0.72 23.01
C ILE A 347 -2.41 -0.24 24.15
N SER A 348 -3.45 0.07 24.94
CA SER A 348 -3.87 -0.72 26.11
C SER A 348 -4.22 -2.19 25.80
N ASN A 349 -4.56 -2.49 24.55
CA ASN A 349 -4.91 -3.83 24.08
C ASN A 349 -3.78 -4.52 23.32
N LEU A 350 -2.55 -3.99 23.33
CA LEU A 350 -1.37 -4.74 22.89
C LEU A 350 -0.79 -5.52 24.07
N SER A 351 -0.36 -6.75 23.82
CA SER A 351 0.49 -7.47 24.75
C SER A 351 1.93 -7.01 24.57
N HIS A 352 2.60 -6.71 25.68
CA HIS A 352 4.05 -6.52 25.72
C HIS A 352 4.76 -7.86 25.81
#